data_AF-A0A7W0W3W0-F1
#
_entry.id   AF-A0A7W0W3W0-F1
#
_cell.length_a   1.000
_cell.length_b   1.000
_cell.length_c   1.000
_cell.angle_alpha   90.00
_cell.angle_beta   90.00
_cell.angle_gamma   90.00
#
_symmetry.space_group_name_H-M   'P 1'
#
loop_
_entity.id
_entity.type
_entity.pdbx_description
1 polymer ?
#
loop_
_entity_poly.entity_id
_entity_poly.type
_entity_poly.pdbx_seq_one_letter_code
_entity_poly.pdbx_strand_id
1 'polypeptide(L)'
;LGLDAEYRIRLTTNRTVVVSFGGGELRIHNSFLSAGEDVWKAIITFVHGRTRLARQDAKRKILEFPVFAATERTPRIRRPERMDPADEPLARELSLQHGRLNGERFAGMLRTIPIRISRRMKSRLGHYSPRAEHAEAEIVISRRHIRRDGWAEALHTLLHEMVHQWQDEQGLAVDHGSTFRSKARAVGITPLACRAVA
;
A
#
# COMPACT_ATOMS: atom_id res chain seq x y z
N LEU A 1 12.96 12.19 -28.53
CA LEU A 1 12.44 11.47 -27.34
C LEU A 1 10.90 11.40 -27.45
N GLY A 2 10.32 10.74 -28.44
CA GLY A 2 10.01 9.31 -28.40
C GLY A 2 8.63 8.98 -27.79
N LEU A 3 7.99 9.88 -27.03
CA LEU A 3 6.59 9.73 -26.58
C LEU A 3 5.66 10.42 -27.57
N ASP A 4 4.68 9.69 -28.10
CA ASP A 4 3.64 10.26 -28.98
C ASP A 4 2.78 11.29 -28.22
N ALA A 5 2.25 12.28 -28.94
CA ALA A 5 1.45 13.37 -28.37
C ALA A 5 0.15 12.90 -27.68
N GLU A 6 -0.23 11.64 -27.89
CA GLU A 6 -1.40 10.98 -27.32
C GLU A 6 -1.23 10.63 -25.83
N TYR A 7 0.00 10.61 -25.31
CA TYR A 7 0.25 10.30 -23.91
C TYR A 7 0.08 11.51 -23.00
N ARG A 8 -0.76 11.36 -21.96
CA ARG A 8 -0.92 12.37 -20.93
C ARG A 8 0.19 12.24 -19.90
N ILE A 9 0.99 13.29 -19.71
CA ILE A 9 2.04 13.31 -18.69
C ILE A 9 1.55 14.03 -17.43
N ARG A 10 1.69 13.39 -16.28
CA ARG A 10 1.34 13.97 -14.97
C ARG A 10 2.52 13.92 -14.01
N LEU A 11 2.86 15.07 -13.43
CA LEU A 11 3.88 15.13 -12.39
C LEU A 11 3.31 14.73 -11.03
N THR A 12 4.11 14.02 -10.24
CA THR A 12 3.79 13.64 -8.86
C THR A 12 4.94 13.95 -7.90
N THR A 13 4.62 14.02 -6.62
CA THR A 13 5.59 14.07 -5.51
C THR A 13 5.53 12.80 -4.65
N ASN A 14 4.92 11.74 -5.18
CA ASN A 14 4.82 10.43 -4.51
C ASN A 14 6.19 9.77 -4.40
N ARG A 15 6.60 9.44 -3.17
CA ARG A 15 7.91 8.87 -2.85
C ARG A 15 7.98 7.34 -3.04
N THR A 16 6.84 6.67 -3.13
CA THR A 16 6.74 5.20 -3.24
C THR A 16 6.63 4.73 -4.68
N VAL A 17 5.90 5.48 -5.52
CA VAL A 17 5.76 5.19 -6.95
C VAL A 17 6.27 6.39 -7.73
N VAL A 18 7.50 6.26 -8.22
CA VAL A 18 8.23 7.37 -8.83
C VAL A 18 8.00 7.49 -10.33
N VAL A 19 7.64 6.38 -10.99
CA VAL A 19 7.16 6.35 -12.38
C VAL A 19 6.08 5.27 -12.50
N SER A 20 4.94 5.59 -13.12
CA SER A 20 3.91 4.61 -13.48
C SER A 20 3.27 4.95 -14.81
N PHE A 21 2.88 3.92 -15.58
CA PHE A 21 2.22 4.10 -16.87
C PHE A 21 1.02 3.15 -17.00
N GLY A 22 -0.12 3.69 -17.41
CA GLY A 22 -1.34 2.91 -17.64
C GLY A 22 -2.48 3.79 -18.16
N GLY A 23 -3.36 3.23 -19.00
CA GLY A 23 -4.51 3.96 -19.55
C GLY A 23 -4.13 5.21 -20.36
N GLY A 24 -2.94 5.23 -20.98
CA GLY A 24 -2.42 6.39 -21.71
C GLY A 24 -1.86 7.53 -20.84
N GLU A 25 -1.86 7.39 -19.50
CA GLU A 25 -1.25 8.37 -18.59
C GLU A 25 0.13 7.87 -18.11
N LEU A 26 1.16 8.70 -18.33
CA LEU A 26 2.48 8.57 -17.75
C LEU A 26 2.59 9.48 -16.54
N ARG A 27 2.68 8.90 -15.35
CA ARG A 27 2.91 9.62 -14.10
C ARG A 27 4.37 9.53 -13.71
N ILE A 28 5.02 10.68 -13.52
CA ILE A 28 6.46 10.78 -13.24
C ILE A 28 6.69 11.68 -12.03
N HIS A 29 7.61 11.30 -11.15
CA HIS A 29 8.02 12.13 -10.04
C HIS A 29 8.73 13.39 -10.52
N ASN A 30 8.47 14.53 -9.86
CA ASN A 30 8.98 15.83 -10.26
C ASN A 30 10.51 15.86 -10.43
N SER A 31 11.26 15.09 -9.63
CA SER A 31 12.73 15.03 -9.68
C SER A 31 13.28 14.49 -11.01
N PHE A 32 12.48 13.77 -11.82
CA PHE A 32 12.94 13.32 -13.14
C PHE A 32 13.04 14.45 -14.16
N LEU A 33 12.48 15.63 -13.88
CA LEU A 33 12.66 16.80 -14.73
C LEU A 33 14.15 17.20 -14.85
N SER A 34 14.95 16.92 -13.83
CA SER A 34 16.41 17.16 -13.85
C SER A 34 17.22 15.93 -14.26
N ALA A 35 16.57 14.86 -14.77
CA ALA A 35 17.26 13.64 -15.16
C ALA A 35 17.99 13.79 -16.50
N GLY A 36 19.10 13.07 -16.64
CA GLY A 36 19.84 12.96 -17.89
C GLY A 36 19.04 12.23 -18.98
N GLU A 37 19.46 12.41 -20.24
CA GLU A 37 18.81 11.82 -21.41
C GLU A 37 18.71 10.28 -21.34
N ASP A 38 19.69 9.64 -20.71
CA ASP A 38 19.76 8.20 -20.56
C ASP A 38 18.67 7.64 -19.62
N VAL A 39 18.29 8.40 -18.59
CA VAL A 39 17.15 8.10 -17.72
C VAL A 39 15.83 8.35 -18.45
N TRP A 40 15.74 9.41 -19.25
CA TRP A 40 14.57 9.66 -20.10
C TRP A 40 14.36 8.55 -21.15
N LYS A 41 15.43 8.04 -21.76
CA LYS A 41 15.38 6.85 -22.63
C LYS A 41 14.89 5.62 -21.89
N ALA A 42 15.31 5.42 -20.63
CA ALA A 42 14.79 4.33 -19.81
C ALA A 42 13.29 4.50 -19.54
N ILE A 43 12.81 5.71 -19.24
CA ILE A 43 11.37 5.97 -19.04
C ILE A 43 10.57 5.67 -20.31
N ILE A 44 11.03 6.11 -21.47
CA ILE A 44 10.39 5.82 -22.77
C ILE A 44 10.37 4.30 -23.01
N THR A 45 11.49 3.62 -22.75
CA THR A 45 11.58 2.15 -22.86
C THR A 45 10.65 1.44 -21.87
N PHE A 46 10.43 2.00 -20.68
CA PHE A 46 9.48 1.46 -19.71
C PHE A 46 8.02 1.57 -20.19
N VAL A 47 7.70 2.64 -20.92
CA VAL A 47 6.39 2.91 -21.52
C VAL A 47 6.13 2.03 -22.75
N HIS A 48 7.08 1.98 -23.69
CA HIS A 48 6.93 1.30 -24.99
C HIS A 48 7.51 -0.10 -25.07
N GLY A 49 8.28 -0.53 -24.07
CA GLY A 49 9.02 -1.79 -24.10
C GLY A 49 8.13 -2.98 -24.40
N ARG A 50 8.36 -3.63 -25.55
CA ARG A 50 7.58 -4.79 -26.01
C ARG A 50 7.98 -6.10 -25.32
N THR A 51 9.14 -6.14 -24.65
CA THR A 51 9.66 -7.32 -23.97
C THR A 51 9.76 -7.11 -22.47
N ARG A 52 9.52 -8.19 -21.70
CA ARG A 52 9.63 -8.16 -20.23
C ARG A 52 11.02 -7.75 -19.77
N LEU A 53 12.07 -8.23 -20.45
CA LEU A 53 13.47 -7.92 -20.13
C LEU A 53 13.77 -6.44 -20.31
N ALA A 54 13.41 -5.84 -21.45
CA ALA A 54 13.63 -4.42 -21.70
C ALA A 54 12.92 -3.53 -20.68
N ARG A 55 11.71 -3.91 -20.26
CA ARG A 55 10.99 -3.17 -19.20
C ARG A 55 11.65 -3.33 -17.82
N GLN A 56 12.24 -4.48 -17.51
CA GLN A 56 12.97 -4.68 -16.25
C GLN A 56 14.27 -3.88 -16.21
N ASP A 57 15.04 -3.86 -17.30
CA ASP A 57 16.26 -3.07 -17.40
C ASP A 57 15.97 -1.56 -17.32
N ALA A 58 14.92 -1.11 -18.03
CA ALA A 58 14.42 0.24 -17.92
C ALA A 58 13.98 0.58 -16.49
N LYS A 59 13.24 -0.33 -15.83
CA LYS A 59 12.81 -0.16 -14.44
C LYS A 59 14.00 -0.03 -13.49
N ARG A 60 15.04 -0.87 -13.64
CA ARG A 60 16.25 -0.80 -12.82
C ARG A 60 16.90 0.58 -12.94
N LYS A 61 17.11 1.06 -14.18
CA LYS A 61 17.72 2.37 -14.44
C LYS A 61 16.89 3.55 -13.92
N ILE A 62 15.56 3.46 -13.98
CA ILE A 62 14.66 4.45 -13.39
C ILE A 62 14.78 4.49 -11.85
N LEU A 63 14.89 3.32 -11.21
CA LEU A 63 14.99 3.22 -9.75
C LEU A 63 16.38 3.63 -9.22
N GLU A 64 17.43 3.51 -10.02
CA GLU A 64 18.78 3.98 -9.70
C GLU A 64 18.90 5.51 -9.74
N PHE A 65 18.03 6.20 -10.50
CA PHE A 65 18.05 7.65 -10.55
C PHE A 65 17.72 8.23 -9.15
N PRO A 66 18.61 9.06 -8.57
CA PRO A 66 18.38 9.65 -7.27
C PRO A 66 17.23 10.64 -7.39
N VAL A 67 16.03 10.20 -7.01
CA VAL A 67 14.87 11.06 -6.89
C VAL A 67 15.14 12.01 -5.72
N PHE A 68 15.76 13.16 -6.01
CA PHE A 68 16.06 14.20 -5.03
C PHE A 68 14.75 14.54 -4.31
N ALA A 69 14.71 14.23 -3.01
CA ALA A 69 13.71 14.79 -2.12
C ALA A 69 13.89 16.29 -2.21
N ALA A 70 13.06 16.98 -2.99
CA ALA A 70 13.08 18.43 -3.09
C ALA A 70 12.99 18.98 -1.67
N THR A 71 14.14 19.46 -1.19
CA THR A 71 14.42 20.06 0.10
C THR A 71 14.04 19.26 1.35
N GLU A 72 14.88 19.41 2.36
CA GLU A 72 14.74 18.96 3.75
C GLU A 72 13.47 19.51 4.42
N ARG A 73 12.30 19.15 3.92
CA ARG A 73 11.10 19.19 4.74
C ARG A 73 11.24 18.02 5.68
N THR A 74 11.71 18.33 6.90
CA THR A 74 11.64 17.45 8.07
C THR A 74 10.38 16.60 7.95
N PRO A 75 10.47 15.26 7.98
CA PRO A 75 9.28 14.43 7.91
C PRO A 75 8.33 14.98 8.97
N ARG A 76 7.22 15.59 8.53
CA ARG A 76 6.22 16.10 9.46
C ARG A 76 5.82 14.88 10.27
N ILE A 77 6.27 14.81 11.52
CA ILE A 77 5.86 13.79 12.48
C ILE A 77 4.34 13.93 12.48
N ARG A 78 3.68 13.04 11.73
CA ARG A 78 2.23 13.04 11.64
C ARG A 78 1.81 12.61 13.02
N ARG A 79 1.44 13.58 13.86
CA ARG A 79 0.83 13.30 15.15
C ARG A 79 -0.27 12.27 14.86
N PRO A 80 -0.25 11.09 15.50
CA PRO A 80 -1.30 10.11 15.30
C PRO A 80 -2.61 10.84 15.49
N GLU A 81 -3.46 10.83 14.47
CA GLU A 81 -4.79 11.42 14.57
C GLU A 81 -5.43 10.83 15.83
N ARG A 82 -6.15 11.58 16.66
CA ARG A 82 -6.89 10.92 17.74
C ARG A 82 -8.08 10.21 17.13
N MET A 83 -8.28 8.94 17.49
CA MET A 83 -9.49 8.22 17.10
C MET A 83 -10.68 8.92 17.79
N ASP A 84 -11.78 9.07 17.06
CA ASP A 84 -12.98 9.68 17.60
C ASP A 84 -13.58 8.75 18.69
N PRO A 85 -13.94 9.26 19.88
CA PRO A 85 -14.45 8.43 20.97
C PRO A 85 -15.66 7.57 20.59
N ALA A 86 -16.51 8.04 19.67
CA ALA A 86 -17.69 7.30 19.24
C ALA A 86 -17.35 6.05 18.40
N ASP A 87 -16.11 5.94 17.90
CA ASP A 87 -15.64 4.76 17.16
C ASP A 87 -14.86 3.77 18.05
N GLU A 88 -14.62 4.10 19.33
CA GLU A 88 -13.94 3.18 20.27
C GLU A 88 -14.63 1.82 20.43
N PRO A 89 -15.98 1.70 20.50
CA PRO A 89 -16.62 0.39 20.58
C PRO A 89 -16.30 -0.49 19.37
N LEU A 90 -16.23 0.09 18.17
CA LEU A 90 -15.89 -0.63 16.94
C LEU A 90 -14.42 -1.05 16.93
N ALA A 91 -13.53 -0.17 17.38
CA ALA A 91 -12.11 -0.50 17.51
C ALA A 91 -11.88 -1.64 18.50
N ARG A 92 -12.54 -1.59 19.67
CA ARG A 92 -12.48 -2.66 20.67
C ARG A 92 -12.99 -3.98 20.11
N GLU A 93 -14.12 -3.98 19.42
CA GLU A 93 -14.65 -5.19 18.81
C GLU A 93 -13.70 -5.74 17.74
N LEU A 94 -13.13 -4.89 16.86
CA LEU A 94 -12.11 -5.36 15.90
C LEU A 94 -10.87 -5.93 16.60
N SER A 95 -10.42 -5.36 17.72
CA SER A 95 -9.31 -5.90 18.51
C SER A 95 -9.62 -7.28 19.09
N LEU A 96 -10.85 -7.51 19.56
CA LEU A 96 -11.29 -8.84 20.00
C LEU A 96 -11.30 -9.83 18.84
N GLN A 97 -11.82 -9.42 17.68
CA GLN A 97 -11.85 -10.26 16.49
C GLN A 97 -10.45 -10.55 15.95
N HIS A 98 -9.50 -9.61 16.04
CA HIS A 98 -8.09 -9.85 15.71
C HIS A 98 -7.50 -10.94 16.58
N GLY A 99 -7.67 -10.88 17.90
CA GLY A 99 -7.19 -11.93 18.81
C GLY A 99 -7.80 -13.30 18.49
N ARG A 100 -9.11 -13.34 18.24
CA ARG A 100 -9.83 -14.56 17.86
C ARG A 100 -9.31 -15.14 16.52
N LEU A 101 -9.24 -14.32 15.48
CA LEU A 101 -8.75 -14.72 14.16
C LEU A 101 -7.27 -15.12 14.21
N ASN A 102 -6.46 -14.47 15.05
CA ASN A 102 -5.07 -14.85 15.26
C ASN A 102 -4.98 -16.28 15.79
N GLY A 103 -5.77 -16.61 16.83
CA GLY A 103 -5.86 -17.96 17.35
C GLY A 103 -6.35 -18.97 16.30
N GLU A 104 -7.45 -18.68 15.61
CA GLU A 104 -8.08 -19.59 14.67
C GLU A 104 -7.31 -19.79 13.35
N ARG A 105 -6.63 -18.75 12.85
CA ARG A 105 -6.09 -18.72 11.47
C ARG A 105 -4.57 -18.53 11.40
N PHE A 106 -3.96 -18.04 12.46
CA PHE A 106 -2.51 -17.80 12.55
C PHE A 106 -1.85 -18.56 13.71
N ALA A 107 -2.57 -19.52 14.33
CA ALA A 107 -2.08 -20.30 15.46
C ALA A 107 -1.59 -19.43 16.65
N GLY A 108 -2.18 -18.25 16.81
CA GLY A 108 -1.84 -17.29 17.86
C GLY A 108 -0.48 -16.61 17.70
N MET A 109 0.18 -16.74 16.54
CA MET A 109 1.56 -16.27 16.38
C MET A 109 1.71 -14.76 16.22
N LEU A 110 0.65 -14.05 15.82
CA LEU A 110 0.72 -12.61 15.59
C LEU A 110 0.72 -11.83 16.89
N ARG A 111 1.50 -10.74 16.96
CA ARG A 111 1.46 -9.84 18.11
C ARG A 111 0.14 -9.10 18.18
N THR A 112 -0.30 -8.77 19.38
CA THR A 112 -1.41 -7.84 19.57
C THR A 112 -0.93 -6.43 19.22
N ILE A 113 -1.59 -5.81 18.25
CA ILE A 113 -1.29 -4.45 17.79
C ILE A 113 -2.54 -3.57 17.88
N PRO A 114 -2.38 -2.24 18.01
CA PRO A 114 -3.49 -1.30 17.97
C PRO A 114 -4.32 -1.44 16.69
N ILE A 115 -5.64 -1.45 16.85
CA ILE A 115 -6.59 -1.34 15.74
C ILE A 115 -7.35 -0.04 15.86
N ARG A 116 -7.44 0.68 14.74
CA ARG A 116 -8.06 2.00 14.70
C ARG A 116 -9.10 2.11 13.61
N ILE A 117 -10.06 3.00 13.84
CA ILE A 117 -11.07 3.37 12.86
C ILE A 117 -10.70 4.71 12.22
N SER A 118 -10.72 4.78 10.90
CA SER A 118 -10.50 6.02 10.14
C SER A 118 -11.76 6.53 9.49
N ARG A 119 -12.17 7.75 9.80
CA ARG A 119 -13.28 8.45 9.12
C ARG A 119 -12.86 9.12 7.80
N ARG A 120 -11.57 9.43 7.63
CA ARG A 120 -11.04 10.11 6.44
C ARG A 120 -10.55 9.17 5.33
N MET A 121 -10.47 7.86 5.58
CA MET A 121 -10.04 6.88 4.60
C MET A 121 -11.13 6.70 3.51
N LYS A 122 -10.90 7.31 2.34
CA LYS A 122 -11.86 7.32 1.22
C LYS A 122 -11.56 6.30 0.13
N SER A 123 -10.27 5.99 -0.11
CA SER A 123 -9.80 5.20 -1.26
C SER A 123 -9.40 3.76 -0.93
N ARG A 124 -9.33 3.41 0.36
CA ARG A 124 -8.97 2.07 0.85
C ARG A 124 -9.99 1.62 1.89
N LEU A 125 -10.10 0.30 2.08
CA LEU A 125 -10.99 -0.31 3.08
C LEU A 125 -10.25 -0.50 4.42
N GLY A 126 -8.96 -0.83 4.34
CA GLY A 126 -8.04 -0.92 5.46
C GLY A 126 -6.59 -0.66 5.02
N HIS A 127 -5.68 -0.63 5.99
CA HIS A 127 -4.25 -0.87 5.77
C HIS A 127 -3.57 -1.30 7.07
N TYR A 128 -2.55 -2.14 6.92
CA TYR A 128 -1.49 -2.35 7.90
C TYR A 128 -0.38 -1.30 7.73
N SER A 129 0.14 -0.79 8.85
CA SER A 129 1.36 0.02 8.92
C SER A 129 2.40 -0.73 9.75
N PRO A 130 3.58 -1.08 9.19
CA PRO A 130 4.69 -1.64 9.96
C PRO A 130 5.20 -0.70 11.04
N ARG A 131 5.92 -1.26 12.02
CA ARG A 131 6.62 -0.45 13.03
C ARG A 131 7.66 0.46 12.38
N ALA A 132 7.70 1.71 12.81
CA ALA A 132 8.70 2.69 12.41
C ALA A 132 9.33 3.35 13.65
N GLU A 133 10.42 4.11 13.47
CA GLU A 133 11.20 4.73 14.56
C GLU A 133 10.35 5.52 15.58
N HIS A 134 9.22 6.09 15.14
CA HIS A 134 8.33 6.90 15.98
C HIS A 134 6.85 6.45 15.92
N ALA A 135 6.58 5.22 15.46
CA ALA A 135 5.23 4.70 15.36
C ALA A 135 5.21 3.18 15.59
N GLU A 136 4.31 2.72 16.45
CA GLU A 136 4.04 1.29 16.59
C GLU A 136 3.32 0.75 15.35
N ALA A 137 3.47 -0.56 15.11
CA ALA A 137 2.69 -1.23 14.09
C ALA A 137 1.20 -1.11 14.39
N GLU A 138 0.36 -0.90 13.38
CA GLU A 138 -1.08 -0.74 13.57
C GLU A 138 -1.88 -1.24 12.36
N ILE A 139 -3.14 -1.62 12.60
CA ILE A 139 -4.14 -1.84 11.55
C ILE A 139 -5.18 -0.72 11.63
N VAL A 140 -5.50 -0.13 10.48
CA VAL A 140 -6.52 0.92 10.38
C VAL A 140 -7.60 0.48 9.41
N ILE A 141 -8.86 0.45 9.86
CA ILE A 141 -10.04 0.12 9.04
C ILE A 141 -10.88 1.37 8.79
N SER A 142 -11.43 1.50 7.58
CA SER A 142 -12.29 2.62 7.21
C SER A 142 -13.65 2.54 7.93
N ARG A 143 -14.05 3.62 8.60
CA ARG A 143 -15.40 3.75 9.17
C ARG A 143 -16.47 3.63 8.09
N ARG A 144 -16.21 4.22 6.93
CA ARG A 144 -17.12 4.19 5.77
C ARG A 144 -17.32 2.76 5.29
N HIS A 145 -16.24 1.96 5.23
CA HIS A 145 -16.32 0.55 4.85
C HIS A 145 -17.23 -0.23 5.79
N ILE A 146 -17.00 -0.12 7.11
CA ILE A 146 -17.86 -0.78 8.13
C ILE A 146 -19.34 -0.40 7.95
N ARG A 147 -19.63 0.88 7.68
CA ARG A 147 -21.02 1.35 7.52
C ARG A 147 -21.66 0.92 6.22
N ARG A 148 -20.91 0.93 5.11
CA ARG A 148 -21.43 0.71 3.76
C ARG A 148 -21.51 -0.78 3.43
N ASP A 149 -20.43 -1.50 3.71
CA ASP A 149 -20.23 -2.89 3.25
C ASP A 149 -20.54 -3.89 4.37
N GLY A 150 -20.75 -3.40 5.59
CA GLY A 150 -21.16 -4.20 6.73
C GLY A 150 -19.99 -4.82 7.51
N TRP A 151 -20.34 -5.47 8.62
CA TRP A 151 -19.36 -5.98 9.57
C TRP A 151 -18.57 -7.18 9.03
N ALA A 152 -19.23 -8.11 8.35
CA ALA A 152 -18.58 -9.29 7.79
C ALA A 152 -17.46 -8.93 6.79
N GLU A 153 -17.71 -7.95 5.92
CA GLU A 153 -16.70 -7.46 4.97
C GLU A 153 -15.56 -6.72 5.69
N ALA A 154 -15.86 -5.99 6.76
CA ALA A 154 -14.83 -5.38 7.59
C ALA A 154 -13.92 -6.42 8.27
N LEU A 155 -14.47 -7.56 8.71
CA LEU A 155 -13.67 -8.68 9.24
C LEU A 155 -12.83 -9.35 8.17
N HIS A 156 -13.36 -9.49 6.95
CA HIS A 156 -12.58 -9.98 5.81
C HIS A 156 -11.41 -9.05 5.49
N THR A 157 -11.63 -7.72 5.53
CA THR A 157 -10.56 -6.72 5.42
C THR A 157 -9.57 -6.80 6.58
N LEU A 158 -10.03 -6.95 7.83
CA LEU A 158 -9.15 -7.15 8.98
C LEU A 158 -8.23 -8.37 8.76
N LEU A 159 -8.79 -9.49 8.31
CA LEU A 159 -8.03 -10.70 8.05
C LEU A 159 -7.00 -10.51 6.91
N HIS A 160 -7.32 -9.69 5.90
CA HIS A 160 -6.36 -9.26 4.86
C HIS A 160 -5.18 -8.48 5.46
N GLU A 161 -5.46 -7.48 6.30
CA GLU A 161 -4.40 -6.70 6.95
C GLU A 161 -3.57 -7.55 7.91
N MET A 162 -4.16 -8.56 8.55
CA MET A 162 -3.42 -9.52 9.38
C MET A 162 -2.44 -10.39 8.56
N VAL A 163 -2.71 -10.64 7.27
CA VAL A 163 -1.72 -11.31 6.40
C VAL A 163 -0.53 -10.38 6.12
N HIS A 164 -0.76 -9.08 5.99
CA HIS A 164 0.33 -8.09 5.89
C HIS A 164 1.13 -7.99 7.20
N GLN A 165 0.45 -7.99 8.35
CA GLN A 165 1.10 -8.09 9.65
C GLN A 165 1.96 -9.36 9.74
N TRP A 166 1.42 -10.51 9.34
CA TRP A 166 2.17 -11.76 9.30
C TRP A 166 3.44 -11.65 8.44
N GLN A 167 3.36 -11.06 7.24
CA GLN A 167 4.56 -10.85 6.42
C GLN A 167 5.62 -10.05 7.17
N ASP A 168 5.24 -8.91 7.74
CA ASP A 168 6.14 -8.04 8.49
C ASP A 168 6.78 -8.76 9.69
N GLU A 169 5.98 -9.46 10.49
CA GLU A 169 6.47 -10.21 11.66
C GLU A 169 7.37 -11.40 11.29
N GLN A 170 7.23 -11.94 10.08
CA GLN A 170 8.14 -12.96 9.55
C GLN A 170 9.38 -12.37 8.84
N GLY A 171 9.55 -11.05 8.83
CA GLY A 171 10.64 -10.37 8.14
C GLY A 171 10.53 -10.42 6.61
N LEU A 172 9.33 -10.64 6.08
CA LEU A 172 9.05 -10.71 4.65
C LEU A 172 8.66 -9.34 4.10
N ALA A 173 8.83 -9.15 2.79
CA ALA A 173 8.30 -7.96 2.11
C ALA A 173 6.78 -7.88 2.26
N VAL A 174 6.28 -6.71 2.68
CA VAL A 174 4.85 -6.41 2.81
C VAL A 174 4.31 -6.01 1.44
N ASP A 175 3.82 -6.99 0.69
CA ASP A 175 3.24 -6.83 -0.64
C ASP A 175 2.19 -7.91 -0.93
N HIS A 176 1.55 -7.87 -2.11
CA HIS A 176 0.60 -8.90 -2.56
C HIS A 176 1.27 -10.01 -3.39
N GLY A 177 2.55 -10.31 -3.13
CA GLY A 177 3.37 -11.30 -3.82
C GLY A 177 2.93 -12.75 -3.61
N SER A 178 3.73 -13.71 -4.08
CA SER A 178 3.42 -15.14 -3.96
C SER A 178 3.17 -15.57 -2.52
N THR A 179 3.99 -15.06 -1.58
CA THR A 179 3.89 -15.37 -0.15
C THR A 179 2.60 -14.87 0.45
N PHE A 180 2.20 -13.62 0.16
CA PHE A 180 0.88 -13.10 0.53
C PHE A 180 -0.23 -13.99 -0.02
N ARG A 181 -0.20 -14.29 -1.32
CA ARG A 181 -1.27 -15.08 -1.95
C ARG A 181 -1.37 -16.49 -1.36
N SER A 182 -0.25 -17.10 -1.00
CA SER A 182 -0.21 -18.39 -0.34
C SER A 182 -0.86 -18.32 1.05
N LYS A 183 -0.41 -17.39 1.89
CA LYS A 183 -0.94 -17.22 3.24
C LYS A 183 -2.41 -16.81 3.24
N ALA A 184 -2.81 -15.90 2.36
CA ALA A 184 -4.18 -15.48 2.13
C ALA A 184 -5.12 -16.68 1.90
N ARG A 185 -4.76 -17.60 0.99
CA ARG A 185 -5.54 -18.82 0.77
C ARG A 185 -5.58 -19.71 2.01
N ALA A 186 -4.44 -19.87 2.69
CA ALA A 186 -4.36 -20.70 3.90
C ALA A 186 -5.23 -20.18 5.04
N VAL A 187 -5.40 -18.86 5.17
CA VAL A 187 -6.27 -18.24 6.18
C VAL A 187 -7.72 -18.04 5.72
N GLY A 188 -8.05 -18.47 4.49
CA GLY A 188 -9.41 -18.44 3.96
C GLY A 188 -9.84 -17.12 3.31
N ILE A 189 -8.91 -16.26 2.90
CA ILE A 189 -9.21 -15.01 2.17
C ILE A 189 -8.86 -15.12 0.70
N THR A 190 -9.66 -14.46 -0.15
CA THR A 190 -9.33 -14.35 -1.58
C THR A 190 -8.18 -13.35 -1.75
N PRO A 191 -7.07 -13.70 -2.43
CA PRO A 191 -5.90 -12.86 -2.53
C PRO A 191 -6.04 -11.77 -3.61
N LEU A 192 -7.02 -10.90 -3.47
CA LEU A 192 -7.24 -9.76 -4.36
C LEU A 192 -7.01 -8.46 -3.59
N ALA A 193 -6.23 -7.54 -4.17
CA ALA A 193 -5.93 -6.23 -3.59
C ALA A 193 -7.18 -5.31 -3.51
N CYS A 194 -8.21 -5.61 -4.29
CA CYS A 194 -9.53 -5.00 -4.24
C CYS A 194 -10.57 -6.07 -4.61
N ARG A 195 -11.63 -6.25 -3.81
CA ARG A 195 -12.90 -6.70 -4.40
C ARG A 195 -13.56 -5.45 -4.99
N ALA A 196 -13.97 -5.53 -6.26
CA ALA A 196 -14.87 -4.54 -6.82
C ALA A 196 -16.14 -4.60 -5.98
N VAL A 197 -16.32 -3.59 -5.12
CA VAL A 197 -17.59 -3.37 -4.43
C VAL A 197 -18.55 -2.90 -5.52
N ALA A 198 -19.60 -3.68 -5.78
CA ALA A 198 -20.68 -3.32 -6.69
C ALA A 198 -21.39 -2.04 -6.23
#